data_AF-A0A842TDQ9-F1
#
_entry.id   AF-A0A842TDQ9-F1
#
_cell.length_a   1.000
_cell.length_b   1.000
_cell.length_c   1.000
_cell.angle_alpha   90.00
_cell.angle_beta   90.00
_cell.angle_gamma   90.00
#
_symmetry.space_group_name_H-M   'P 1'
#
loop_
_entity.id
_entity.type
_entity.pdbx_description
1 polymer ?
#
loop_
_entity_poly.entity_id
_entity_poly.type
_entity_poly.pdbx_seq_one_letter_code
_entity_poly.pdbx_strand_id
1 'polypeptide(L)'
;MINKQIKKNLIQIIPVLTACMFFGITAGLLLNLIDICLDKELLIGVLLISPAIMALGGYISSIFSMRITTALYSGLVEPKLKRYSLLENNLIALLSLSLIISILIGIVSYFTVYLLGLITSVTLWGFIFLSTVAGMIDFVVCLLITIPVAFISFYKGLDPDNLTSPLMNSISDLLSILSIFLALNLYLILF
;
A
#
# COMPACT_ATOMS: atom_id res chain seq x y z
N MET A 1 -10.18 -35.55 -6.27
CA MET A 1 -10.58 -34.31 -5.56
C MET A 1 -9.65 -33.13 -5.86
N ILE A 2 -8.32 -33.32 -5.85
CA ILE A 2 -7.30 -32.27 -6.08
C ILE A 2 -7.55 -31.43 -7.36
N ASN A 3 -7.89 -32.06 -8.48
CA ASN A 3 -8.07 -31.36 -9.77
C ASN A 3 -9.26 -30.38 -9.80
N LYS A 4 -10.29 -30.60 -8.95
CA LYS A 4 -11.49 -29.75 -8.88
C LYS A 4 -11.25 -28.50 -8.03
N GLN A 5 -10.43 -28.62 -6.98
CA GLN A 5 -9.99 -27.51 -6.13
C GLN A 5 -9.09 -26.55 -6.94
N ILE A 6 -8.09 -27.10 -7.66
CA ILE A 6 -7.18 -26.32 -8.51
C ILE A 6 -7.95 -25.55 -9.58
N LYS A 7 -8.89 -26.21 -10.27
CA LYS A 7 -9.71 -25.56 -11.30
C LYS A 7 -10.57 -24.43 -10.73
N LYS A 8 -11.12 -24.59 -9.53
CA LYS A 8 -11.90 -23.56 -8.84
C LYS A 8 -11.01 -22.34 -8.48
N ASN A 9 -9.82 -22.57 -7.94
CA ASN A 9 -8.89 -21.49 -7.59
C ASN A 9 -8.41 -20.74 -8.85
N LEU A 10 -8.08 -21.45 -9.93
CA LEU A 10 -7.69 -20.82 -11.19
C LEU A 10 -8.79 -19.90 -11.76
N ILE A 11 -10.04 -20.35 -11.75
CA ILE A 11 -11.17 -19.55 -12.22
C ILE A 11 -11.38 -18.30 -11.34
N GLN A 12 -11.06 -18.38 -10.05
CA GLN A 12 -11.12 -17.22 -9.15
C GLN A 12 -9.97 -16.24 -9.35
N ILE A 13 -8.75 -16.74 -9.60
CA ILE A 13 -7.54 -15.92 -9.70
C ILE A 13 -7.46 -15.19 -11.06
N ILE A 14 -7.94 -15.78 -12.15
CA ILE A 14 -7.90 -15.15 -13.49
C ILE A 14 -8.51 -13.74 -13.51
N PRO A 15 -9.77 -13.51 -13.05
CA PRO A 15 -10.35 -12.16 -13.05
C PRO A 15 -9.60 -11.20 -12.12
N VAL A 16 -9.04 -11.71 -11.02
CA VAL A 16 -8.22 -10.92 -10.09
C VAL A 16 -6.94 -10.46 -10.76
N LEU A 17 -6.22 -11.37 -11.41
CA LEU A 17 -5.00 -11.05 -12.17
C LEU A 17 -5.27 -10.03 -13.27
N THR A 18 -6.39 -10.14 -13.99
CA THR A 18 -6.75 -9.13 -15.00
C THR A 18 -6.97 -7.77 -14.38
N ALA A 19 -7.59 -7.69 -13.20
CA ALA A 19 -7.74 -6.43 -12.47
C ALA A 19 -6.38 -5.91 -11.97
N CYS A 20 -5.52 -6.78 -11.44
CA CYS A 20 -4.16 -6.43 -11.03
C CYS A 20 -3.35 -5.83 -12.18
N MET A 21 -3.44 -6.42 -13.38
CA MET A 21 -2.78 -5.88 -14.58
C MET A 21 -3.26 -4.47 -14.91
N PHE A 22 -4.58 -4.24 -14.85
CA PHE A 22 -5.15 -2.92 -15.08
C PHE A 22 -4.59 -1.89 -14.07
N PHE A 23 -4.63 -2.21 -12.78
CA PHE A 23 -4.10 -1.32 -11.73
C PHE A 23 -2.60 -1.07 -11.89
N GLY A 24 -1.82 -2.11 -12.17
CA GLY A 24 -0.37 -1.98 -12.38
C GLY A 24 -0.02 -1.11 -13.58
N ILE A 25 -0.74 -1.25 -14.70
CA ILE A 25 -0.54 -0.39 -15.88
C ILE A 25 -0.90 1.06 -15.53
N THR A 26 -2.01 1.30 -14.83
CA THR A 26 -2.40 2.65 -14.43
C THR A 26 -1.42 3.29 -13.44
N ALA A 27 -0.86 2.51 -12.52
CA ALA A 27 0.19 2.93 -11.60
C ALA A 27 1.45 3.36 -12.38
N GLY A 28 1.89 2.54 -13.33
CA GLY A 28 3.05 2.87 -14.19
C GLY A 28 2.81 4.11 -15.07
N LEU A 29 1.60 4.28 -15.61
CA LEU A 29 1.23 5.48 -16.37
C LEU A 29 1.26 6.75 -15.49
N LEU A 30 0.75 6.67 -14.26
CA LEU A 30 0.83 7.78 -13.30
C LEU A 30 2.28 8.13 -12.97
N LEU A 31 3.13 7.14 -12.73
CA LEU A 31 4.55 7.37 -12.47
C LEU A 31 5.26 8.03 -13.67
N ASN A 32 4.90 7.65 -14.89
CA ASN A 32 5.43 8.26 -16.12
C ASN A 32 4.97 9.73 -16.26
N LEU A 33 3.73 10.05 -15.91
CA LEU A 33 3.28 11.45 -15.89
C LEU A 33 4.05 12.29 -14.87
N ILE A 34 4.40 11.70 -13.73
CA ILE A 34 5.24 12.34 -12.71
C ILE A 34 6.65 12.58 -13.24
N ASP A 35 7.25 11.60 -13.93
CA ASP A 35 8.56 11.72 -14.61
C ASP A 35 8.60 12.90 -15.60
N ILE A 36 7.57 13.04 -16.44
CA ILE A 36 7.49 14.13 -17.44
C ILE A 36 7.38 15.52 -16.78
N CYS A 37 6.71 15.62 -15.63
CA CYS A 37 6.39 16.89 -14.98
C CYS A 37 7.46 17.37 -13.98
N LEU A 38 8.37 16.50 -13.54
CA LEU A 38 9.32 16.82 -12.47
C LEU A 38 10.74 17.10 -12.95
N ASP A 39 11.42 17.96 -12.22
CA ASP A 39 12.86 18.14 -12.36
C ASP A 39 13.60 16.85 -12.00
N LYS A 40 14.67 16.55 -12.76
CA LYS A 40 15.43 15.29 -12.63
C LYS A 40 15.96 15.04 -11.22
N GLU A 41 16.35 16.08 -10.50
CA GLU A 41 16.92 15.95 -9.15
C GLU A 41 15.89 15.55 -8.10
N LEU A 42 14.64 16.02 -8.24
CA LEU A 42 13.51 15.66 -7.40
C LEU A 42 12.95 14.29 -7.78
N LEU A 43 12.94 13.98 -9.08
CA LEU A 43 12.50 12.70 -9.62
C LEU A 43 13.30 11.52 -9.03
N ILE A 44 14.62 11.67 -8.89
CA ILE A 44 15.47 10.62 -8.28
C ILE A 44 14.99 10.27 -6.87
N GLY A 45 14.65 11.27 -6.06
CA GLY A 45 14.15 11.04 -4.70
C GLY A 45 12.81 10.30 -4.71
N VAL A 46 11.88 10.73 -5.58
CA VAL A 46 10.56 10.10 -5.74
C VAL A 46 10.69 8.65 -6.20
N LEU A 47 11.49 8.38 -7.22
CA LEU A 47 11.67 7.02 -7.77
C LEU A 47 12.29 6.06 -6.74
N LEU A 48 13.16 6.56 -5.88
CA LEU A 48 13.86 5.71 -4.90
C LEU A 48 12.96 5.35 -3.71
N ILE A 49 12.11 6.29 -3.28
CA ILE A 49 11.12 6.05 -2.22
C ILE A 49 9.95 5.18 -2.73
N SER A 50 9.57 5.30 -4.01
CA SER A 50 8.33 4.73 -4.54
C SER A 50 8.15 3.23 -4.28
N PRO A 51 9.10 2.34 -4.65
CA PRO A 51 8.92 0.90 -4.44
C PRO A 51 8.77 0.52 -2.97
N ALA A 52 9.44 1.24 -2.08
CA ALA A 52 9.40 0.96 -0.65
C ALA A 52 8.03 1.31 -0.03
N ILE A 53 7.42 2.42 -0.47
CA ILE A 53 6.07 2.81 -0.01
C ILE A 53 5.01 1.90 -0.61
N MET A 54 5.12 1.56 -1.90
CA MET A 54 4.24 0.60 -2.56
C MET A 54 4.20 -0.74 -1.80
N ALA A 55 5.38 -1.24 -1.41
CA ALA A 55 5.49 -2.44 -0.60
C ALA A 55 4.84 -2.26 0.80
N LEU A 56 5.07 -1.13 1.45
CA LEU A 56 4.49 -0.83 2.78
C LEU A 56 2.96 -0.91 2.77
N GLY A 57 2.31 -0.26 1.82
CA GLY A 57 0.85 -0.25 1.71
C GLY A 57 0.25 -1.64 1.45
N GLY A 58 0.89 -2.41 0.57
CA GLY A 58 0.48 -3.79 0.27
C GLY A 58 0.58 -4.69 1.50
N TYR A 59 1.67 -4.58 2.26
CA TYR A 59 1.84 -5.34 3.50
C TYR A 59 0.80 -4.98 4.56
N ILE A 60 0.52 -3.69 4.76
CA ILE A 60 -0.46 -3.24 5.75
C ILE A 60 -1.85 -3.76 5.39
N SER A 61 -2.26 -3.61 4.13
CA SER A 61 -3.55 -4.08 3.63
C SER A 61 -3.70 -5.59 3.79
N SER A 62 -2.66 -6.35 3.46
CA SER A 62 -2.65 -7.81 3.58
C SER A 62 -2.74 -8.26 5.04
N ILE A 63 -1.90 -7.69 5.93
CA ILE A 63 -1.90 -8.02 7.36
C ILE A 63 -3.25 -7.69 7.99
N PHE A 64 -3.82 -6.53 7.65
CA PHE A 64 -5.09 -6.09 8.19
C PHE A 64 -6.25 -6.95 7.69
N SER A 65 -6.28 -7.28 6.39
CA SER A 65 -7.26 -8.20 5.79
C SER A 65 -7.26 -9.55 6.50
N MET A 66 -6.09 -10.16 6.71
CA MET A 66 -5.97 -11.45 7.41
C MET A 66 -6.45 -11.37 8.87
N ARG A 67 -6.16 -10.27 9.57
CA ARG A 67 -6.60 -10.07 10.97
C ARG A 67 -8.12 -9.91 11.06
N ILE A 68 -8.71 -9.08 10.20
CA ILE A 68 -10.17 -8.93 10.12
C ILE A 68 -10.81 -10.29 9.81
N THR A 69 -10.28 -10.98 8.80
CA THR A 69 -10.88 -12.23 8.34
C THR A 69 -10.80 -13.31 9.42
N THR A 70 -9.65 -13.45 10.08
CA THR A 70 -9.49 -14.37 11.22
C THR A 70 -10.48 -14.04 12.34
N ALA A 71 -10.66 -12.75 12.65
CA ALA A 71 -11.60 -12.31 13.68
C ALA A 71 -13.07 -12.61 13.31
N LEU A 72 -13.43 -12.48 12.03
CA LEU A 72 -14.75 -12.83 11.51
C LEU A 72 -15.01 -14.34 11.59
N TYR A 73 -14.07 -15.17 11.11
CA TYR A 73 -14.20 -16.64 11.17
C TYR A 73 -14.18 -17.19 12.61
N SER A 74 -13.49 -16.50 13.52
CA SER A 74 -13.45 -16.87 14.95
C SER A 74 -14.68 -16.38 15.74
N GLY A 75 -15.60 -15.64 15.11
CA GLY A 75 -16.78 -15.08 15.77
C GLY A 75 -16.48 -13.96 16.78
N LEU A 76 -15.24 -13.45 16.82
CA LEU A 76 -14.84 -12.33 17.68
C LEU A 76 -15.39 -10.99 17.17
N VAL A 77 -15.70 -10.93 15.88
CA VAL A 77 -16.20 -9.77 15.15
C VAL A 77 -17.38 -10.23 14.32
N GLU A 78 -18.51 -9.55 14.41
CA GLU A 78 -19.62 -9.76 13.47
C GLU A 78 -19.34 -8.94 12.20
N PRO A 79 -19.87 -9.33 11.03
CA PRO A 79 -19.79 -8.53 9.81
C PRO A 79 -20.73 -7.32 9.87
N LYS A 80 -20.56 -6.49 10.90
CA LYS A 80 -21.27 -5.22 11.12
C LYS A 80 -20.22 -4.17 11.45
N LEU A 81 -20.47 -2.94 11.01
CA LEU A 81 -19.66 -1.77 11.36
C LEU A 81 -19.91 -1.39 12.83
N LYS A 82 -19.41 -2.22 13.74
CA LYS A 82 -19.35 -1.96 15.18
C LYS A 82 -17.90 -1.74 15.58
N ARG A 83 -17.70 -0.93 16.62
CA ARG A 83 -16.38 -0.78 17.24
C ARG A 83 -16.06 -2.04 18.02
N TYR A 84 -14.95 -2.67 17.66
CA TYR A 84 -14.37 -3.80 18.38
C TYR A 84 -13.02 -3.34 18.92
N SER A 85 -12.82 -3.42 20.23
CA SER A 85 -11.55 -3.06 20.87
C SER A 85 -10.35 -3.80 20.28
N LEU A 86 -10.56 -5.03 19.81
CA LEU A 86 -9.54 -5.82 19.12
C LEU A 86 -9.12 -5.19 17.79
N LEU A 87 -10.06 -4.64 17.01
CA LEU A 87 -9.75 -3.94 15.76
C LEU A 87 -9.03 -2.62 16.03
N GLU A 88 -9.46 -1.88 17.06
CA GLU A 88 -8.83 -0.61 17.45
C GLU A 88 -7.37 -0.82 17.87
N ASN A 89 -7.08 -1.83 18.69
CA ASN A 89 -5.70 -2.17 19.08
C ASN A 89 -4.84 -2.59 17.88
N ASN A 90 -5.41 -3.36 16.94
CA ASN A 90 -4.71 -3.71 15.70
C ASN A 90 -4.42 -2.49 14.83
N LEU A 91 -5.36 -1.54 14.73
CA LEU A 91 -5.19 -0.30 13.98
C LEU A 91 -4.07 0.57 14.58
N ILE A 92 -4.02 0.70 15.90
CA ILE A 92 -2.96 1.45 16.60
C ILE A 92 -1.59 0.79 16.34
N ALA A 93 -1.52 -0.54 16.42
CA ALA A 93 -0.29 -1.28 16.12
C ALA A 93 0.17 -1.05 14.67
N LEU A 94 -0.75 -1.14 13.70
CA LEU A 94 -0.44 -0.92 12.29
C LEU A 94 -0.06 0.54 11.99
N LEU A 95 -0.70 1.51 12.65
CA LEU A 95 -0.35 2.93 12.54
C LEU A 95 1.08 3.15 13.03
N SER A 96 1.43 2.61 14.20
CA SER A 96 2.78 2.74 14.76
C SER A 96 3.83 2.07 13.85
N LEU A 97 3.51 0.91 13.29
CA LEU A 97 4.38 0.22 12.33
C LEU A 97 4.58 1.05 11.05
N SER A 98 3.50 1.58 10.48
CA SER A 98 3.55 2.43 9.28
C SER A 98 4.39 3.69 9.52
N LEU A 99 4.21 4.34 10.67
CA LEU A 99 4.99 5.52 11.05
C LEU A 99 6.49 5.19 11.15
N ILE A 100 6.84 4.13 11.88
CA ILE A 100 8.24 3.76 12.09
C ILE A 100 8.89 3.35 10.76
N ILE A 101 8.23 2.52 9.96
CA ILE A 101 8.78 2.05 8.69
C ILE A 101 8.90 3.20 7.68
N SER A 102 7.90 4.09 7.60
CA SER A 102 7.97 5.23 6.66
C SER A 102 9.12 6.19 7.00
N ILE A 103 9.41 6.45 8.27
CA ILE A 103 10.61 7.22 8.68
C ILE A 103 11.88 6.49 8.24
N LEU A 104 11.97 5.18 8.51
CA LEU A 104 13.13 4.37 8.13
C LEU A 104 13.33 4.35 6.61
N ILE A 105 12.26 4.27 5.82
CA ILE A 105 12.30 4.34 4.35
C ILE A 105 12.96 5.64 3.91
N GLY A 106 12.59 6.78 4.49
CA GLY A 106 13.18 8.08 4.14
C GLY A 106 14.68 8.13 4.45
N ILE A 107 15.07 7.68 5.65
CA ILE A 107 16.48 7.62 6.07
C ILE A 107 17.29 6.71 5.13
N VAL A 108 16.81 5.48 4.91
CA VAL A 108 17.50 4.51 4.06
C VAL A 108 17.60 5.02 2.63
N SER A 109 16.52 5.58 2.08
CA SER A 109 16.51 6.12 0.71
C SER A 109 17.54 7.22 0.52
N TYR A 110 17.66 8.14 1.48
CA TYR A 110 18.69 9.19 1.44
C TYR A 110 20.11 8.60 1.40
N PHE A 111 20.42 7.61 2.25
CA PHE A 111 21.73 6.96 2.23
C PHE A 111 21.96 6.15 0.94
N THR A 112 20.92 5.56 0.36
CA THR A 112 21.00 4.86 -0.92
C THR A 112 21.37 5.82 -2.05
N VAL A 113 20.83 7.04 -2.08
CA VAL A 113 21.23 8.08 -3.06
C VAL A 113 22.73 8.36 -2.97
N TYR A 114 23.25 8.56 -1.76
CA TYR A 114 24.67 8.83 -1.53
C TYR A 114 25.56 7.65 -1.92
N LEU A 115 25.15 6.42 -1.56
CA LEU A 115 25.88 5.19 -1.91
C LEU A 115 25.96 4.95 -3.42
N LEU A 116 24.93 5.35 -4.16
CA LEU A 116 24.88 5.23 -5.62
C LEU A 116 25.55 6.41 -6.34
N GLY A 117 26.03 7.43 -5.63
CA GLY A 117 26.63 8.62 -6.22
C GLY A 117 25.65 9.47 -7.03
N LEU A 118 24.35 9.37 -6.73
CA LEU A 118 23.30 10.13 -7.41
C LEU A 118 23.21 11.55 -6.82
N ILE A 119 22.90 12.52 -7.67
CA ILE A 119 22.72 13.93 -7.26
C ILE A 119 21.23 14.17 -7.05
N THR A 120 20.86 14.68 -5.87
CA THR A 120 19.50 15.09 -5.55
C THR A 120 19.51 16.42 -4.80
N SER A 121 18.50 17.25 -5.05
CA SER A 121 18.23 18.48 -4.32
C SER A 121 17.47 18.24 -2.99
N VAL A 122 16.99 17.02 -2.77
CA VAL A 122 16.20 16.66 -1.59
C VAL A 122 17.12 16.41 -0.39
N THR A 123 16.92 17.18 0.68
CA THR A 123 17.66 16.97 1.93
C THR A 123 17.20 15.71 2.67
N LEU A 124 17.99 15.22 3.63
CA LEU A 124 17.58 14.10 4.50
C LEU A 124 16.20 14.32 5.14
N TRP A 125 15.92 15.56 5.59
CA TRP A 125 14.61 15.91 6.13
C TRP A 125 13.52 15.88 5.08
N GLY A 126 13.81 16.27 3.85
CA GLY A 126 12.90 16.13 2.71
C GLY A 126 12.56 14.66 2.43
N PHE A 127 13.53 13.75 2.44
CA PHE A 127 13.27 12.31 2.28
C PHE A 127 12.37 11.76 3.39
N ILE A 128 12.67 12.09 4.65
CA ILE A 128 11.86 11.66 5.79
C ILE A 128 10.44 12.24 5.69
N PHE A 129 10.29 13.52 5.33
CA PHE A 129 9.00 14.18 5.18
C PHE A 129 8.18 13.52 4.06
N LEU A 130 8.76 13.38 2.88
CA LEU A 130 8.10 12.75 1.74
C LEU A 130 7.65 11.33 2.08
N SER A 131 8.54 10.54 2.69
CA SER A 131 8.23 9.14 3.00
C SER A 131 7.17 9.00 4.09
N THR A 132 7.23 9.81 5.14
CA THR A 132 6.24 9.78 6.23
C THR A 132 4.87 10.28 5.80
N VAL A 133 4.81 11.42 5.12
CA VAL A 133 3.52 11.98 4.65
C VAL A 133 2.88 11.04 3.63
N ALA A 134 3.65 10.55 2.65
CA ALA A 134 3.13 9.60 1.67
C ALA A 134 2.70 8.28 2.33
N GLY A 135 3.51 7.72 3.23
CA GLY A 135 3.18 6.49 3.95
C GLY A 135 1.96 6.63 4.86
N MET A 136 1.72 7.80 5.46
CA MET A 136 0.52 8.06 6.26
C MET A 136 -0.74 8.21 5.41
N ILE A 137 -0.65 8.92 4.28
CA ILE A 137 -1.78 9.04 3.36
C ILE A 137 -2.13 7.66 2.81
N ASP A 138 -1.12 6.92 2.32
CA ASP A 138 -1.30 5.57 1.78
C ASP A 138 -1.90 4.63 2.83
N PHE A 139 -1.40 4.65 4.08
CA PHE A 139 -1.96 3.90 5.20
C PHE A 139 -3.47 4.11 5.37
N VAL A 140 -3.91 5.37 5.42
CA VAL A 140 -5.32 5.70 5.64
C VAL A 140 -6.17 5.22 4.46
N VAL A 141 -5.74 5.46 3.23
CA VAL A 141 -6.52 5.10 2.03
C VAL A 141 -6.59 3.58 1.87
N CYS A 142 -5.47 2.88 2.05
CA CYS A 142 -5.39 1.42 2.01
C CYS A 142 -6.27 0.77 3.08
N LEU A 143 -6.30 1.30 4.31
CA LEU A 143 -7.21 0.82 5.35
C LEU A 143 -8.69 0.97 4.95
N LEU A 144 -9.08 2.13 4.42
CA LEU A 144 -10.47 2.39 4.00
C LEU A 144 -10.95 1.40 2.92
N ILE A 145 -10.06 0.93 2.06
CA ILE A 145 -10.37 -0.01 0.97
C ILE A 145 -10.27 -1.46 1.44
N THR A 146 -9.34 -1.77 2.35
CA THR A 146 -9.15 -3.13 2.88
C THR A 146 -10.39 -3.62 3.63
N ILE A 147 -11.03 -2.76 4.43
CA ILE A 147 -12.23 -3.11 5.21
C ILE A 147 -13.37 -3.67 4.33
N PRO A 148 -13.88 -2.95 3.32
CA PRO A 148 -14.97 -3.45 2.49
C PRO A 148 -14.54 -4.68 1.68
N VAL A 149 -13.29 -4.74 1.22
CA VAL A 149 -12.79 -5.91 0.48
C VAL A 149 -12.75 -7.17 1.36
N ALA A 150 -12.31 -7.05 2.62
CA ALA A 150 -12.35 -8.16 3.58
C ALA A 150 -13.78 -8.62 3.86
N PHE A 151 -14.73 -7.69 4.07
CA PHE A 151 -16.15 -8.05 4.26
C PHE A 151 -16.76 -8.72 3.03
N ILE A 152 -16.50 -8.20 1.83
CA ILE A 152 -17.01 -8.80 0.58
C ILE A 152 -16.44 -10.22 0.39
N SER A 153 -15.15 -10.43 0.69
CA SER A 153 -14.54 -11.75 0.63
C SER A 153 -15.24 -12.73 1.59
N PHE A 154 -15.50 -12.29 2.82
CA PHE A 154 -16.20 -13.09 3.83
C PHE A 154 -17.63 -13.46 3.38
N TYR A 155 -18.42 -12.48 2.92
CA TYR A 155 -19.80 -12.74 2.48
C TYR A 155 -19.89 -13.65 1.25
N LYS A 156 -18.93 -13.59 0.34
CA LYS A 156 -18.88 -14.44 -0.86
C LYS A 156 -18.26 -15.81 -0.59
N GLY A 157 -17.80 -16.09 0.63
CA GLY A 157 -17.08 -17.33 0.98
C GLY A 157 -15.82 -17.52 0.13
N LEU A 158 -15.19 -16.42 -0.27
CA LEU A 158 -13.98 -16.40 -1.07
C LEU A 158 -12.77 -16.47 -0.15
N ASP A 159 -11.78 -17.24 -0.58
CA ASP A 159 -10.54 -17.39 0.15
C ASP A 159 -9.77 -16.06 0.11
N PRO A 160 -9.59 -15.36 1.23
CA PRO A 160 -8.99 -14.03 1.25
C PRO A 160 -7.59 -14.04 0.68
N ASP A 161 -6.86 -15.14 0.84
CA ASP A 161 -5.48 -15.27 0.37
C ASP A 161 -5.39 -15.30 -1.16
N ASN A 162 -6.43 -15.80 -1.84
CA ASN A 162 -6.48 -15.89 -3.30
C ASN A 162 -6.99 -14.60 -3.98
N LEU A 163 -7.63 -13.71 -3.21
CA LEU A 163 -8.33 -12.53 -3.72
C LEU A 163 -7.79 -11.24 -3.12
N THR A 164 -7.82 -11.13 -1.79
CA THR A 164 -7.53 -9.88 -1.10
C THR A 164 -6.05 -9.51 -1.19
N SER A 165 -5.13 -10.46 -1.04
CA SER A 165 -3.69 -10.21 -1.10
C SER A 165 -3.21 -9.66 -2.45
N PRO A 166 -3.41 -10.37 -3.59
CA PRO A 166 -2.96 -9.86 -4.89
C PRO A 166 -3.70 -8.58 -5.32
N LEU A 167 -5.00 -8.48 -5.03
CA LEU A 167 -5.80 -7.32 -5.39
C LEU A 167 -5.42 -6.08 -4.57
N MET A 168 -5.22 -6.22 -3.25
CA MET A 168 -4.79 -5.12 -2.39
C MET A 168 -3.39 -4.64 -2.75
N ASN A 169 -2.46 -5.54 -3.08
CA ASN A 169 -1.13 -5.10 -3.50
C ASN A 169 -1.20 -4.22 -4.76
N SER A 170 -1.93 -4.64 -5.79
CA SER A 170 -2.03 -3.84 -7.02
C SER A 170 -2.79 -2.52 -6.83
N ILE A 171 -3.81 -2.51 -5.96
CA ILE A 171 -4.50 -1.26 -5.61
C ILE A 171 -3.57 -0.34 -4.82
N SER A 172 -2.84 -0.89 -3.85
CA SER A 172 -1.85 -0.15 -3.06
C SER A 172 -0.77 0.45 -3.93
N ASP A 173 -0.27 -0.27 -4.93
CA ASP A 173 0.74 0.25 -5.87
C ASP A 173 0.29 1.57 -6.52
N LEU A 174 -0.98 1.63 -6.95
CA LEU A 174 -1.57 2.84 -7.51
C LEU A 174 -1.75 3.95 -6.47
N LEU A 175 -2.25 3.61 -5.29
CA LEU A 175 -2.52 4.57 -4.21
C LEU A 175 -1.25 5.15 -3.62
N SER A 176 -0.19 4.36 -3.53
CA SER A 176 1.10 4.78 -3.03
C SER A 176 1.73 5.84 -3.93
N ILE A 177 1.65 5.67 -5.26
CA ILE A 177 2.13 6.68 -6.21
C ILE A 177 1.33 7.99 -6.08
N LEU A 178 0.00 7.90 -5.94
CA LEU A 178 -0.84 9.08 -5.69
C LEU A 178 -0.47 9.76 -4.36
N SER A 179 -0.21 8.97 -3.32
CA SER A 179 0.16 9.46 -1.99
C SER A 179 1.52 10.16 -2.00
N ILE A 180 2.49 9.61 -2.75
CA ILE A 180 3.79 10.25 -2.96
C ILE A 180 3.64 11.55 -3.73
N PHE A 181 2.82 11.56 -4.79
CA PHE A 181 2.56 12.78 -5.54
C PHE A 181 1.93 13.87 -4.66
N LEU A 182 0.97 13.52 -3.80
CA LEU A 182 0.39 14.45 -2.84
C LEU A 182 1.42 14.96 -1.82
N ALA A 183 2.24 14.07 -1.26
CA ALA A 183 3.31 14.43 -0.33
C ALA A 183 4.34 15.37 -0.97
N LEU A 184 4.68 15.13 -2.24
CA LEU A 184 5.57 15.99 -3.01
C LEU A 184 4.97 17.39 -3.22
N ASN A 185 3.70 17.48 -3.61
CA ASN A 185 3.05 18.78 -3.76
C ASN A 185 3.03 19.55 -2.43
N LEU A 186 2.76 18.85 -1.30
CA LEU A 186 2.85 19.46 0.03
C LEU A 186 4.25 19.92 0.37
N TYR A 187 5.27 19.13 0.04
CA TYR A 187 6.67 19.50 0.25
C TYR A 187 7.05 20.77 -0.51
N LEU A 188 6.70 20.86 -1.79
CA LEU A 188 6.98 22.04 -2.64
C LEU A 188 6.25 23.31 -2.21
N ILE A 189 5.12 23.19 -1.51
CA ILE A 189 4.39 24.34 -0.96
C ILE A 189 5.02 24.84 0.34
N LEU A 190 5.60 23.94 1.13
CA LEU A 190 6.12 24.23 2.47
C LEU A 190 7.60 24.65 2.49
N PHE A 191 8.38 24.26 1.47
CA PHE A 191 9.83 24.47 1.38
C PHE A 191 10.21 25.07 0.03
#